data_AF-A0A168DX88-F1
#
_entry.id   AF-A0A168DX88-F1
#
_cell.length_a   1.000
_cell.length_b   1.000
_cell.length_c   1.000
_cell.angle_alpha   90.00
_cell.angle_beta   90.00
_cell.angle_gamma   90.00
#
_symmetry.space_group_name_H-M   'P 1'
#
loop_
_entity.id
_entity.type
_entity.pdbx_description
1 polymer ?
#
loop_
_entity_poly.entity_id
_entity_poly.type
_entity_poly.pdbx_seq_one_letter_code
_entity_poly.pdbx_strand_id
1 'polypeptide(L)'
;MKSLNFITGNKNKLAEVQAILGDAVDIQNAAIDVPEIQGSIEEIAKEKARRAAEAGRVVPARGPTNFGWDPIFEYNGQTYAEMDKVEKNKISHRYKALSQLREWLKSQQA
;
A
#
# COMPACT_ATOMS: atom_id res chain seq x y z
N MET A 1 21.41 1.03 14.23
CA MET A 1 20.15 0.77 13.49
C MET A 1 20.51 0.69 12.01
N LYS A 2 20.02 -0.30 11.27
CA LYS A 2 20.23 -0.34 9.81
C LYS A 2 19.42 0.81 9.17
N SER A 3 19.92 1.35 8.05
CA SER A 3 19.22 2.39 7.28
C SER A 3 18.65 1.81 6.00
N LEU A 4 17.45 2.25 5.62
CA LEU A 4 16.71 1.85 4.43
C LEU A 4 16.34 3.09 3.62
N ASN A 5 16.80 3.11 2.37
CA ASN A 5 16.44 4.15 1.40
C ASN A 5 15.08 3.82 0.77
N PHE A 6 14.05 4.59 1.10
CA PHE A 6 12.73 4.48 0.51
C PHE A 6 12.57 5.46 -0.66
N ILE A 7 12.54 4.90 -1.88
CA ILE A 7 12.45 5.67 -3.11
C ILE A 7 11.00 6.01 -3.43
N THR A 8 10.61 7.26 -3.23
CA THR A 8 9.28 7.75 -3.63
C THR A 8 9.22 9.27 -3.71
N GLY A 9 8.44 9.79 -4.67
CA GLY A 9 8.02 11.20 -4.71
C GLY A 9 6.70 11.49 -3.98
N ASN A 10 5.99 10.45 -3.50
CA ASN A 10 4.68 10.62 -2.87
C ASN A 10 4.82 10.76 -1.35
N LYS A 11 4.59 11.97 -0.83
CA LYS A 11 4.66 12.29 0.61
C LYS A 11 3.75 11.43 1.49
N ASN A 12 2.56 11.05 1.00
CA ASN A 12 1.64 10.19 1.74
C ASN A 12 2.20 8.76 1.85
N LYS A 13 2.82 8.23 0.79
CA LYS A 13 3.48 6.91 0.84
C LYS A 13 4.64 6.91 1.84
N LEU A 14 5.45 7.98 1.84
CA LEU A 14 6.54 8.12 2.79
C LEU A 14 6.03 8.14 4.23
N ALA A 15 5.01 8.95 4.53
CA ALA A 15 4.44 9.05 5.86
C ALA A 15 3.88 7.71 6.36
N GLU A 16 3.22 6.94 5.49
CA GLU A 16 2.72 5.61 5.84
C GLU A 16 3.85 4.62 6.12
N VAL A 17 4.91 4.61 5.30
CA VAL A 17 6.07 3.74 5.50
C VAL A 17 6.80 4.08 6.80
N GLN A 18 6.97 5.36 7.12
CA GLN A 18 7.53 5.81 8.39
C GLN A 18 6.68 5.36 9.59
N ALA A 19 5.35 5.49 9.50
CA ALA A 19 4.45 5.06 10.56
C ALA A 19 4.50 3.55 10.83
N ILE A 20 4.78 2.72 9.81
CA ILE A 20 4.76 1.26 9.93
C ILE A 20 6.15 0.68 10.23
N LEU A 21 7.22 1.22 9.65
CA LEU A 21 8.57 0.66 9.71
C LEU A 21 9.55 1.47 10.57
N GLY A 22 9.19 2.70 10.99
CA GLY A 22 10.12 3.61 11.66
C GLY A 22 10.66 3.10 12.99
N ASP A 23 9.98 2.15 13.63
CA ASP A 23 10.47 1.49 14.85
C ASP A 23 11.44 0.32 14.58
N ALA A 24 11.49 -0.16 13.33
CA ALA A 24 12.29 -1.30 12.91
C ALA A 24 13.56 -0.90 12.16
N VAL A 25 13.56 0.23 11.45
CA VAL A 25 14.66 0.67 10.59
C VAL A 25 14.68 2.20 10.47
N ASP A 26 15.87 2.78 10.32
CA ASP A 26 15.98 4.20 9.96
C ASP A 26 15.56 4.38 8.49
N ILE A 27 14.61 5.27 8.22
CA ILE A 27 14.06 5.46 6.87
C ILE A 27 14.58 6.77 6.29
N GLN A 28 15.37 6.65 5.23
CA GLN A 28 15.84 7.78 4.44
C GLN A 28 15.01 7.85 3.16
N ASN A 29 14.57 9.05 2.77
CA ASN A 29 13.82 9.24 1.54
C ASN A 29 14.72 9.82 0.46
N ALA A 30 14.65 9.24 -0.74
CA ALA A 30 15.23 9.83 -1.93
C ALA A 30 14.18 9.83 -3.05
N ALA A 31 14.00 10.98 -3.70
CA ALA A 31 13.20 11.10 -4.91
C ALA A 31 14.10 10.88 -6.12
N ILE A 32 14.54 9.63 -6.31
CA ILE A 32 15.35 9.24 -7.46
C ILE A 32 14.39 8.81 -8.57
N ASP A 33 14.59 9.36 -9.77
CA ASP A 33 13.91 8.90 -10.97
C ASP A 33 14.50 7.55 -11.37
N VAL A 34 13.75 6.49 -11.13
CA VAL A 34 14.13 5.12 -11.46
C VAL A 34 13.30 4.67 -12.65
N PRO A 35 13.88 4.02 -13.68
CA PRO A 35 13.09 3.46 -14.77
C PRO A 35 11.99 2.55 -14.21
N GLU A 36 10.73 2.89 -14.48
CA GLU A 36 9.61 2.01 -14.17
C GLU A 36 9.70 0.80 -15.10
N ILE A 37 10.30 -0.29 -14.62
CA ILE A 37 10.32 -1.56 -15.35
C ILE A 37 8.86 -2.01 -15.48
N GLN A 38 8.30 -1.84 -16.68
CA GLN A 38 6.96 -2.25 -17.00
C GLN A 38 6.95 -3.77 -17.23
N GLY A 39 6.23 -4.50 -16.37
CA GLY A 39 5.58 -5.74 -16.83
C GLY A 39 4.44 -5.38 -17.78
N SER A 40 3.79 -6.37 -18.42
CA SER A 40 2.56 -6.03 -19.14
C SER A 40 1.58 -5.41 -18.12
N ILE A 41 1.08 -4.20 -18.42
CA ILE A 41 0.12 -3.49 -17.56
C ILE A 41 -1.05 -4.43 -17.21
N GLU A 42 -1.38 -5.31 -18.16
CA GLU A 42 -2.42 -6.31 -18.05
C GLU A 42 -2.13 -7.37 -16.98
N GLU A 43 -0.92 -7.90 -16.84
CA GLU A 43 -0.58 -8.88 -15.79
C GLU A 43 -0.60 -8.26 -14.40
N ILE A 44 -0.01 -7.08 -14.25
CA ILE A 44 0.03 -6.37 -12.97
C ILE A 44 -1.40 -5.97 -12.56
N ALA A 45 -2.20 -5.48 -13.50
CA ALA A 45 -3.60 -5.14 -13.25
C ALA A 45 -4.45 -6.38 -12.96
N LYS A 46 -4.29 -7.48 -13.72
CA LYS A 46 -5.03 -8.73 -13.52
C LYS A 46 -4.72 -9.37 -12.18
N GLU A 47 -3.45 -9.52 -11.79
CA GLU A 47 -3.11 -10.15 -10.51
C GLU A 47 -3.58 -9.29 -9.33
N LYS A 48 -3.46 -7.97 -9.44
CA LYS A 48 -3.97 -7.05 -8.42
C LYS A 48 -5.49 -7.09 -8.33
N ALA A 49 -6.20 -7.11 -9.46
CA ALA A 49 -7.65 -7.24 -9.52
C ALA A 49 -8.11 -8.60 -8.99
N ARG A 50 -7.39 -9.69 -9.29
CA ARG A 50 -7.65 -11.05 -8.81
C ARG A 50 -7.54 -11.12 -7.28
N ARG A 51 -6.42 -10.65 -6.72
CA ARG A 51 -6.23 -10.60 -5.25
C ARG A 51 -7.21 -9.66 -4.55
N ALA A 52 -7.59 -8.57 -5.20
CA ALA A 52 -8.62 -7.67 -4.70
C ALA A 52 -9.99 -8.37 -4.70
N ALA A 53 -10.36 -9.08 -5.77
CA ALA A 53 -11.60 -9.84 -5.87
C ALA A 53 -11.68 -11.04 -4.91
N GLU A 54 -10.54 -11.62 -4.51
CA GLU A 54 -10.49 -12.61 -3.43
C GLU A 54 -10.76 -12.00 -2.05
N ALA A 55 -10.45 -10.71 -1.89
CA ALA A 55 -10.60 -9.99 -0.62
C ALA A 55 -11.92 -9.19 -0.52
N GLY A 56 -12.55 -8.84 -1.65
CA GLY A 56 -13.69 -7.94 -1.75
C GLY A 56 -14.39 -8.04 -3.11
N ARG A 57 -15.26 -7.10 -3.45
CA ARG A 57 -16.02 -7.13 -4.72
C ARG A 57 -16.06 -5.78 -5.41
N VAL A 58 -16.15 -5.79 -6.73
CA VAL A 58 -16.37 -4.57 -7.53
C VAL A 58 -17.85 -4.19 -7.49
N VAL A 59 -18.15 -2.92 -7.21
CA VAL A 59 -19.51 -2.38 -7.07
C VAL A 59 -19.64 -1.04 -7.83
N PRO A 60 -20.87 -0.56 -8.11
CA PRO A 60 -21.07 0.81 -8.56
C PRO A 60 -20.40 1.81 -7.60
N ALA A 61 -19.82 2.87 -8.15
CA ALA A 61 -19.01 3.80 -7.38
C ALA A 61 -19.79 4.43 -6.20
N ARG A 62 -19.22 4.37 -4.98
CA ARG A 62 -19.72 5.07 -3.78
C ARG A 62 -18.58 5.75 -3.04
N GLY A 63 -18.86 6.88 -2.38
CA GLY A 63 -17.86 7.70 -1.67
C GLY A 63 -17.06 8.65 -2.58
N PRO A 64 -16.07 9.38 -2.03
CA PRO A 64 -15.28 10.37 -2.76
C PRO A 64 -14.40 9.76 -3.86
N THR A 65 -14.40 10.35 -5.06
CA THR A 65 -13.66 9.88 -6.25
C THR A 65 -12.21 10.40 -6.34
N ASN A 66 -11.65 10.83 -5.21
CA ASN A 66 -10.37 11.52 -5.17
C ASN A 66 -9.15 10.60 -5.39
N PHE A 67 -9.33 9.27 -5.33
CA PHE A 67 -8.22 8.32 -5.40
C PHE A 67 -8.56 7.03 -6.16
N GLY A 68 -8.18 7.00 -7.45
CA GLY A 68 -8.16 5.78 -8.26
C GLY A 68 -9.48 5.00 -8.24
N TRP A 69 -9.39 3.71 -7.95
CA TRP A 69 -10.51 2.76 -7.96
C TRP A 69 -11.15 2.53 -6.59
N ASP A 70 -10.75 3.29 -5.56
CA ASP A 70 -11.31 3.16 -4.21
C ASP A 70 -12.86 3.21 -4.18
N PRO A 71 -13.55 4.05 -4.98
CA PRO A 71 -15.01 4.11 -4.97
C PRO A 71 -15.72 2.85 -5.49
N ILE A 72 -15.04 2.02 -6.28
CA ILE A 72 -15.66 0.85 -6.91
C ILE A 72 -15.26 -0.47 -6.25
N PHE A 73 -14.40 -0.44 -5.23
CA PHE A 73 -13.93 -1.63 -4.53
C PHE A 73 -14.53 -1.72 -3.13
N GLU A 74 -15.41 -2.69 -2.92
CA GLU A 74 -16.07 -2.94 -1.63
C GLU A 74 -15.37 -4.02 -0.81
N TYR A 75 -15.18 -3.73 0.47
CA TYR A 75 -14.74 -4.66 1.50
C TYR A 75 -15.67 -4.56 2.71
N ASN A 76 -16.23 -5.69 3.16
CA ASN A 76 -17.15 -5.77 4.31
C ASN A 76 -18.30 -4.75 4.27
N GLY A 77 -18.92 -4.54 3.10
CA GLY A 77 -20.10 -3.69 2.95
C GLY A 77 -19.81 -2.20 2.72
N GLN A 78 -18.55 -1.76 2.74
CA GLN A 78 -18.15 -0.37 2.46
C GLN A 78 -17.12 -0.32 1.32
N THR A 79 -17.18 0.69 0.46
CA THR A 79 -16.10 0.92 -0.50
C THR A 79 -14.87 1.47 0.21
N TYR A 80 -13.69 1.28 -0.38
CA TYR A 80 -12.46 1.87 0.15
C TYR A 80 -12.51 3.40 0.21
N ALA A 81 -13.35 4.04 -0.61
CA ALA A 81 -13.57 5.48 -0.54
C ALA A 81 -14.50 5.90 0.63
N GLU A 82 -15.40 5.01 1.07
CA GLU A 82 -16.29 5.24 2.22
C GLU A 82 -15.58 5.01 3.57
N MET A 83 -14.48 4.25 3.57
CA MET A 83 -13.74 3.94 4.79
C MET A 83 -12.93 5.12 5.32
N ASP A 84 -12.89 5.25 6.65
CA ASP A 84 -11.92 6.11 7.30
C ASP A 84 -10.48 5.67 6.95
N LYS A 85 -9.60 6.66 6.77
CA LYS A 85 -8.23 6.43 6.33
C LYS A 85 -7.44 5.54 7.30
N VAL A 86 -7.70 5.65 8.60
CA VAL A 86 -7.04 4.85 9.64
C VAL A 86 -7.48 3.39 9.56
N GLU A 87 -8.78 3.14 9.41
CA GLU A 87 -9.32 1.78 9.29
C GLU A 87 -8.88 1.11 7.99
N LYS A 88 -8.93 1.83 6.87
CA LYS A 88 -8.41 1.35 5.58
C LYS A 88 -6.94 0.96 5.68
N ASN A 89 -6.13 1.78 6.37
CA ASN A 89 -4.71 1.51 6.51
C ASN A 89 -4.46 0.18 7.21
N LYS A 90 -5.26 -0.25 8.20
CA LYS A 90 -5.08 -1.54 8.89
C LYS A 90 -5.31 -2.76 8.00
N ILE A 91 -6.18 -2.67 7.00
CA ILE A 91 -6.57 -3.80 6.15
C ILE A 91 -5.93 -3.76 4.75
N SER A 92 -5.34 -2.63 4.36
CA SER A 92 -4.82 -2.42 3.02
C SER A 92 -3.70 -3.41 2.65
N HIS A 93 -3.63 -3.75 1.36
CA HIS A 93 -2.53 -4.58 0.83
C HIS A 93 -1.15 -3.99 1.14
N ARG A 94 -1.05 -2.65 1.17
CA ARG A 94 0.18 -1.94 1.51
C ARG A 94 0.60 -2.21 2.94
N TYR A 95 -0.31 -2.09 3.90
CA TYR A 95 -0.01 -2.38 5.30
C TYR A 95 0.36 -3.84 5.51
N LYS A 96 -0.36 -4.78 4.90
CA LYS A 96 -0.01 -6.22 4.99
C LYS A 96 1.39 -6.51 4.45
N ALA A 97 1.78 -5.89 3.33
CA ALA A 97 3.12 -6.05 2.76
C ALA A 97 4.19 -5.42 3.66
N LEU A 98 3.95 -4.20 4.15
CA LEU A 98 4.90 -3.50 5.02
C LEU A 98 5.03 -4.18 6.40
N SER A 99 3.96 -4.74 6.94
CA SER A 99 4.01 -5.50 8.21
C SER A 99 4.89 -6.73 8.10
N GLN A 100 4.77 -7.50 7.00
CA GLN A 100 5.65 -8.65 6.74
C GLN A 100 7.12 -8.21 6.59
N LEU A 101 7.36 -7.10 5.89
CA LEU A 101 8.70 -6.52 5.78
C LEU A 101 9.25 -6.10 7.15
N ARG A 102 8.42 -5.50 8.01
CA ARG A 102 8.79 -5.11 9.38
C ARG A 102 9.25 -6.31 10.20
N GLU A 103 8.47 -7.39 10.19
CA GLU A 103 8.78 -8.62 10.91
C GLU A 103 10.09 -9.24 10.42
N TRP A 104 10.30 -9.30 9.11
CA TRP A 104 11.55 -9.76 8.53
C TRP A 104 12.73 -8.86 8.93
N LEU A 105 12.60 -7.53 8.85
CA LEU A 105 13.65 -6.61 9.25
C LEU A 105 14.05 -6.77 10.73
N LYS A 106 13.08 -7.03 11.61
CA LYS A 106 13.33 -7.31 13.03
C LYS A 106 14.04 -8.64 13.24
N SER A 107 13.70 -9.69 12.48
CA SER A 107 14.38 -10.99 12.59
C SER A 107 15.82 -10.95 12.07
N GLN A 108 16.17 -10.02 11.16
CA GLN A 108 17.54 -9.79 10.68
C GLN A 108 18.41 -8.91 11.62
N GLN A 109 17.87 -8.53 12.78
CA GLN A 109 18.57 -7.77 13.83
C GLN A 109 18.81 -8.60 15.10
N ALA A 110 18.37 -9.86 15.12
CA ALA A 110 18.65 -10.84 16.17
C ALA A 110 19.97 -11.57 15.93
#